data_AF-A0A8T6FU17-F1
#
_entry.id   AF-A0A8T6FU17-F1
#
_cell.length_a   1.000
_cell.length_b   1.000
_cell.length_c   1.000
_cell.angle_alpha   90.00
_cell.angle_beta   90.00
_cell.angle_gamma   90.00
#
_symmetry.space_group_name_H-M   'P 1'
#
loop_
_entity.id
_entity.type
_entity.pdbx_description
1 polymer ?
#
loop_
_entity_poly.entity_id
_entity_poly.type
_entity_poly.pdbx_seq_one_letter_code
_entity_poly.pdbx_strand_id
1 'polypeptide(L)'
;MEGFQRRYRELKAMNAHVVGVSSDTWATQGAFAREIGVEFPLLSDWPSNRTIATFGVGRDDGPTAMRATFVFDAEGVLRTVIDDQGDMQAHPDGAFEAVKAIADAG
;
A
#
# COMPACT_ATOMS: atom_id res chain seq x y z
N MET A 1 -4.73 -7.83 -0.71
CA MET A 1 -4.41 -7.50 0.71
C MET A 1 -3.79 -8.67 1.45
N GLU A 2 -4.27 -9.90 1.27
CA GLU A 2 -3.71 -11.11 1.91
C GLU A 2 -2.18 -11.26 1.78
N GLY A 3 -1.61 -10.93 0.61
CA GLY A 3 -0.15 -10.99 0.41
C GLY A 3 0.62 -10.07 1.37
N PHE A 4 0.13 -8.84 1.58
CA PHE A 4 0.70 -7.94 2.59
C PHE A 4 0.48 -8.45 4.00
N GLN A 5 -0.69 -9.04 4.31
CA GLN A 5 -0.95 -9.64 5.62
C GLN A 5 0.04 -10.77 5.94
N ARG A 6 0.39 -11.60 4.96
CA ARG A 6 1.40 -12.67 5.14
C ARG A 6 2.78 -12.11 5.50
N ARG A 7 3.19 -11.01 4.85
CA ARG A 7 4.48 -10.34 5.08
C ARG A 7 4.45 -9.33 6.23
N TYR A 8 3.27 -9.02 6.78
CA TYR A 8 3.08 -7.87 7.67
C TYR A 8 3.97 -7.93 8.92
N ARG A 9 4.10 -9.11 9.53
CA ARG A 9 4.94 -9.28 10.72
C ARG A 9 6.42 -9.04 10.44
N GLU A 10 6.91 -9.49 9.29
CA GLU A 10 8.30 -9.32 8.90
C GLU A 10 8.60 -7.86 8.53
N LEU A 11 7.71 -7.22 7.76
CA LEU A 11 7.78 -5.78 7.45
C LEU A 11 7.80 -4.95 8.74
N LYS A 12 6.90 -5.26 9.68
CA LYS A 12 6.83 -4.59 10.98
C LYS A 12 8.08 -4.82 11.83
N ALA A 13 8.68 -6.02 11.77
CA ALA A 13 9.93 -6.32 12.48
C ALA A 13 11.12 -5.50 11.96
N MET A 14 11.09 -5.12 10.67
CA MET A 14 12.04 -4.17 10.07
C MET A 14 11.66 -2.70 10.27
N ASN A 15 10.75 -2.41 11.23
CA ASN A 15 10.25 -1.07 11.52
C ASN A 15 9.54 -0.38 10.33
N ALA A 16 9.03 -1.15 9.37
CA ALA A 16 8.21 -0.62 8.28
C ALA A 16 6.72 -0.61 8.63
N HIS A 17 6.03 0.45 8.21
CA HIS A 17 4.59 0.60 8.36
C HIS A 17 3.89 0.35 7.03
N VAL A 18 2.92 -0.57 7.03
CA VAL A 18 2.08 -0.85 5.86
C VAL A 18 0.76 -0.10 6.01
N VAL A 19 0.34 0.59 4.97
CA VAL A 19 -1.00 1.22 4.89
C VAL A 19 -1.59 0.92 3.51
N GLY A 20 -2.87 0.56 3.46
CA GLY A 20 -3.63 0.49 2.20
C GLY A 20 -4.42 1.79 2.00
N VAL A 21 -4.61 2.24 0.76
CA VAL A 21 -5.42 3.43 0.45
C VAL A 21 -6.37 3.09 -0.69
N SER A 22 -7.63 3.50 -0.59
CA SER A 22 -8.59 3.42 -1.70
C SER A 22 -9.47 4.67 -1.78
N SER A 23 -10.19 4.81 -2.90
CA SER A 23 -11.22 5.82 -3.13
C SER A 23 -12.55 5.52 -2.42
N ASP A 24 -12.68 4.36 -1.77
CA ASP A 24 -13.87 4.00 -1.01
C ASP A 24 -14.03 4.91 0.20
N THR A 25 -15.26 5.05 0.70
CA THR A 25 -15.53 5.81 1.93
C THR A 25 -14.85 5.17 3.14
N TRP A 26 -14.61 5.97 4.18
CA TRP A 26 -14.06 5.49 5.46
C TRP A 26 -14.91 4.37 6.08
N ALA A 27 -16.24 4.41 5.90
CA ALA A 27 -17.15 3.37 6.40
C ALA A 27 -16.96 2.05 5.63
N THR A 28 -16.87 2.12 4.30
CA THR A 28 -16.61 0.97 3.44
C THR A 28 -15.25 0.35 3.73
N GLN A 29 -14.18 1.16 3.80
CA GLN A 29 -12.82 0.69 4.12
C GLN A 29 -12.76 0.03 5.50
N GLY A 30 -13.41 0.63 6.50
CA GLY A 30 -13.47 0.07 7.84
C GLY A 30 -14.23 -1.26 7.90
N ALA A 31 -15.33 -1.40 7.16
CA ALA A 31 -16.06 -2.66 7.04
C ALA A 31 -15.21 -3.73 6.36
N PHE A 32 -14.60 -3.40 5.23
CA PHE A 32 -13.74 -4.32 4.47
C PHE A 32 -12.54 -4.79 5.30
N ALA A 33 -11.84 -3.88 5.98
CA ALA A 33 -10.70 -4.23 6.84
C ALA A 33 -11.08 -5.26 7.92
N ARG A 34 -12.26 -5.11 8.55
CA ARG A 34 -12.78 -6.05 9.55
C ARG A 34 -13.14 -7.39 8.93
N GLU A 35 -13.76 -7.37 7.74
CA GLU A 35 -14.17 -8.58 7.02
C GLU A 35 -12.96 -9.45 6.65
N ILE A 36 -11.91 -8.85 6.13
CA ILE A 36 -10.71 -9.59 5.70
C ILE A 36 -9.67 -9.80 6.82
N GLY A 37 -9.92 -9.24 8.02
CA GLY A 37 -9.08 -9.43 9.20
C GLY A 37 -7.63 -8.95 9.07
N VAL A 38 -7.39 -7.87 8.31
CA VAL A 38 -6.03 -7.30 8.18
C VAL A 38 -5.63 -6.54 9.45
N GLU A 39 -4.36 -6.67 9.82
CA GLU A 39 -3.81 -6.04 11.05
C GLU A 39 -3.25 -4.63 10.81
N PHE A 40 -3.17 -4.20 9.56
CA PHE A 40 -2.66 -2.88 9.17
C PHE A 40 -3.80 -1.98 8.65
N PRO A 41 -3.66 -0.65 8.80
CA PRO A 41 -4.75 0.27 8.48
C PRO A 41 -5.04 0.33 6.98
N LEU A 42 -6.33 0.39 6.66
CA LEU A 42 -6.85 0.73 5.34
C LEU A 42 -7.48 2.13 5.41
N LEU A 43 -6.88 3.07 4.70
CA LEU A 43 -7.28 4.48 4.65
C LEU A 43 -8.26 4.73 3.51
N SER A 44 -9.05 5.79 3.66
CA SER A 44 -9.99 6.30 2.67
C SER A 44 -9.46 7.63 2.13
N ASP A 45 -9.43 7.77 0.81
CA ASP A 45 -9.09 9.02 0.11
C ASP A 45 -10.34 9.82 -0.33
N TRP A 46 -11.53 9.27 -0.03
CA TRP A 46 -12.81 9.91 -0.29
C TRP A 46 -13.01 11.17 0.59
N PRO A 47 -13.68 12.22 0.11
CA PRO A 47 -14.26 12.40 -1.24
C PRO A 47 -13.28 13.00 -2.25
N SER A 48 -12.13 13.48 -1.80
CA SER A 48 -11.25 14.32 -2.61
C SER A 48 -10.42 13.55 -3.63
N ASN A 49 -10.12 12.27 -3.34
CA ASN A 49 -9.18 11.44 -4.09
C ASN A 49 -7.81 12.12 -4.30
N ARG A 50 -7.41 12.99 -3.37
CA ARG A 50 -6.20 13.81 -3.50
C ARG A 50 -4.93 12.97 -3.43
N THR A 51 -4.91 11.93 -2.61
CA THR A 51 -3.75 11.02 -2.52
C THR A 51 -3.57 10.28 -3.83
N ILE A 52 -4.63 9.69 -4.36
CA ILE A 52 -4.66 8.98 -5.65
C ILE A 52 -4.17 9.91 -6.78
N ALA A 53 -4.65 11.16 -6.81
CA ALA A 53 -4.22 12.16 -7.79
C ALA A 53 -2.75 12.57 -7.62
N THR A 54 -2.29 12.77 -6.37
CA THR A 54 -0.91 13.19 -6.06
C THR A 54 0.10 12.12 -6.48
N PHE A 55 -0.25 10.85 -6.32
CA PHE A 55 0.57 9.72 -6.71
C PHE A 55 0.42 9.35 -8.20
N GLY A 56 -0.45 10.03 -8.95
CA GLY A 56 -0.63 9.79 -10.39
C GLY A 56 -1.22 8.42 -10.73
N VAL A 57 -1.95 7.80 -9.80
CA VAL A 57 -2.49 6.44 -9.95
C VAL A 57 -4.00 6.41 -10.19
N GLY A 58 -4.62 7.54 -10.52
CA GLY A 58 -6.04 7.54 -10.92
C GLY A 58 -6.27 6.76 -12.21
N ARG A 59 -7.44 6.11 -12.35
CA ARG A 59 -7.89 5.56 -13.64
C ARG A 59 -8.70 6.59 -14.42
N ASP A 60 -8.62 6.52 -15.75
CA ASP A 60 -9.38 7.42 -16.63
C ASP A 60 -10.88 7.09 -16.68
N ASP A 61 -11.26 5.86 -16.33
CA ASP A 61 -12.62 5.32 -16.44
C ASP A 61 -13.47 5.51 -15.18
N GLY A 62 -12.94 6.13 -14.12
CA GLY A 62 -13.72 6.40 -12.92
C GLY A 62 -12.88 6.84 -11.72
N PRO A 63 -13.53 7.09 -10.57
CA PRO A 63 -12.88 7.63 -9.38
C PRO A 63 -12.12 6.54 -8.59
N THR A 64 -11.41 5.64 -9.28
CA THR A 64 -10.66 4.54 -8.66
C THR A 64 -9.18 4.64 -8.96
N ALA A 65 -8.37 3.88 -8.24
CA ALA A 65 -6.93 3.84 -8.42
C ALA A 65 -6.48 2.59 -9.21
N MET A 66 -5.45 2.75 -10.03
CA MET A 66 -4.58 1.66 -10.46
C MET A 66 -3.89 1.04 -9.25
N ARG A 67 -3.52 -0.24 -9.36
CA ARG A 67 -2.79 -0.92 -8.30
C ARG A 67 -1.35 -0.41 -8.29
N ALA A 68 -0.90 0.16 -7.19
CA ALA A 68 0.48 0.57 -7.04
C ALA A 68 0.93 0.40 -5.58
N THR A 69 2.21 0.09 -5.38
CA THR A 69 2.85 0.11 -4.07
C THR A 69 4.03 1.07 -4.12
N PHE A 70 4.11 1.94 -3.11
CA PHE A 70 5.20 2.89 -2.96
C PHE A 70 5.94 2.57 -1.66
N VAL A 71 7.27 2.49 -1.73
CA VAL A 71 8.13 2.23 -0.58
C VAL A 71 8.97 3.47 -0.32
N PHE A 72 8.83 4.04 0.87
CA PHE A 72 9.58 5.19 1.34
C PHE A 72 10.56 4.76 2.44
N ASP A 73 11.71 5.42 2.53
CA ASP A 73 12.60 5.29 3.68
C ASP A 73 12.13 6.14 4.88
N ALA A 74 12.89 6.11 5.98
CA ALA A 74 12.57 6.85 7.21
C ALA A 74 12.67 8.38 7.02
N GLU A 75 13.44 8.85 6.05
CA GLU A 75 13.60 10.25 5.65
C GLU A 75 12.48 10.73 4.73
N GLY A 76 11.56 9.85 4.33
CA GLY A 76 10.43 10.16 3.46
C GLY A 76 10.78 10.19 1.97
N VAL A 77 11.92 9.63 1.58
CA VAL A 77 12.36 9.51 0.20
C VAL A 77 11.75 8.27 -0.43
N LEU A 78 11.11 8.44 -1.60
CA LEU A 78 10.60 7.33 -2.39
C LEU A 78 11.77 6.48 -2.92
N ARG A 79 11.82 5.22 -2.51
CA ARG A 79 12.87 4.26 -2.89
C ARG A 79 12.43 3.30 -3.99
N THR A 80 11.17 2.91 -4.02
CA THR A 80 10.67 1.92 -4.98
C THR A 80 9.20 2.14 -5.28
N VAL A 81 8.83 1.90 -6.55
CA VAL A 81 7.44 1.83 -7.02
C VAL A 81 7.25 0.45 -7.64
N ILE A 82 6.15 -0.22 -7.30
CA ILE A 82 5.68 -1.44 -7.95
C ILE A 82 4.29 -1.15 -8.53
N ASP A 83 4.13 -1.29 -9.85
CA ASP A 83 2.93 -0.90 -10.60
C ASP A 83 2.37 -2.02 -11.51
N ASP A 84 2.69 -3.29 -11.20
CA ASP A 84 2.21 -4.44 -11.98
C ASP A 84 0.71 -4.74 -11.74
N GLN A 85 -0.12 -4.40 -12.72
CA GLN A 85 -1.56 -4.64 -12.63
C GLN A 85 -1.94 -6.13 -12.71
N GLY A 86 -1.09 -6.96 -13.31
CA GLY A 86 -1.33 -8.37 -13.57
C GLY A 86 -0.78 -9.30 -12.49
N ASP A 87 0.33 -8.92 -11.86
CA ASP A 87 0.95 -9.68 -10.77
C ASP A 87 0.66 -9.06 -9.40
N MET A 88 -0.38 -9.57 -8.75
CA MET A 88 -0.75 -9.15 -7.39
C MET A 88 0.28 -9.55 -6.32
N GLN A 89 1.13 -10.56 -6.56
CA GLN A 89 2.16 -11.00 -5.60
C GLN A 89 3.45 -10.18 -5.72
N ALA A 90 3.73 -9.61 -6.89
CA ALA A 90 4.85 -8.69 -7.07
C ALA A 90 4.82 -7.51 -6.09
N HIS A 91 3.63 -7.03 -5.72
CA HIS A 91 3.47 -5.92 -4.76
C HIS A 91 4.00 -6.22 -3.35
N PRO A 92 3.49 -7.24 -2.62
CA PRO A 92 3.97 -7.55 -1.28
C PRO A 92 5.41 -8.08 -1.28
N ASP A 93 5.81 -8.87 -2.27
CA ASP A 93 7.17 -9.42 -2.32
C ASP A 93 8.18 -8.34 -2.71
N GLY A 94 7.89 -7.51 -3.71
CA GLY A 94 8.74 -6.38 -4.09
C GLY A 94 8.87 -5.35 -2.97
N ALA A 95 7.79 -5.06 -2.24
CA ALA A 95 7.84 -4.18 -1.08
C ALA A 95 8.69 -4.77 0.05
N PHE A 96 8.58 -6.07 0.30
CA PHE A 96 9.40 -6.76 1.30
C PHE A 96 10.89 -6.68 0.95
N GLU A 97 11.27 -6.99 -0.29
CA GLU A 97 12.67 -6.91 -0.72
C GLU A 97 13.21 -5.48 -0.67
N ALA A 98 12.40 -4.49 -1.07
CA ALA A 98 12.79 -3.08 -0.99
C ALA A 98 13.02 -2.62 0.47
N VAL A 99 12.11 -2.98 1.39
CA VAL A 99 12.26 -2.66 2.82
C VAL A 99 13.49 -3.37 3.41
N LYS A 100 13.69 -4.64 3.08
CA LYS A 100 14.86 -5.40 3.52
C LYS A 100 16.16 -4.75 3.03
N ALA A 101 16.23 -4.33 1.78
CA ALA A 101 17.40 -3.63 1.24
C ALA A 101 17.67 -2.29 1.93
N ILE A 102 16.62 -1.54 2.31
CA ILE A 102 16.75 -0.30 3.09
C ILE A 102 17.29 -0.61 4.49
N ALA A 103 16.75 -1.63 5.15
CA ALA A 103 17.18 -2.05 6.48
C ALA A 103 18.62 -2.56 6.51
N ASP A 104 19.04 -3.30 5.47
CA ASP A 104 20.41 -3.82 5.34
C ASP A 104 21.45 -2.73 5.01
N ALA A 105 21.01 -1.55 4.54
CA ALA A 105 21.87 -0.42 4.17
C ALA A 105 22.12 0.58 5.32
N GLY A 106 21.44 0.42 6.46
CA GLY A 106 21.62 1.22 7.68
C GLY A 106 22.45 0.51 8.74
#